data_AF-A0A1C4GMW9-F1
#
_entry.id   AF-A0A1C4GMW9-F1
#
_cell.length_a   1.000
_cell.length_b   1.000
_cell.length_c   1.000
_cell.angle_alpha   90.00
_cell.angle_beta   90.00
_cell.angle_gamma   90.00
#
_symmetry.space_group_name_H-M   'P 1'
#
loop_
_entity.id
_entity.type
_entity.pdbx_description
1 polymer ?
#
loop_
_entity_poly.entity_id
_entity_poly.type
_entity_poly.pdbx_seq_one_letter_code
_entity_poly.pdbx_strand_id
1 'polypeptide(L)'
;MGYKITKDNIHTSPEEKKWSLVGKEVDYNQGMHRFRVLDDDKNVYFSGVSDDDSDFSPLDDYQYAYGCTEIQYKDKKTNKYVTL
;
A
#
# COMPACT_ATOMS: atom_id res chain seq x y z
N MET A 1 3.53 3.43 13.55
CA MET A 1 3.34 2.12 12.92
C MET A 1 4.13 2.14 11.62
N GLY A 2 4.67 1.00 11.19
CA GLY A 2 5.45 0.93 9.96
C GLY A 2 4.84 0.09 8.86
N TYR A 3 5.32 0.30 7.63
CA TYR A 3 4.92 -0.48 6.47
C TYR A 3 6.02 -0.58 5.41
N LYS A 4 5.89 -1.59 4.55
CA LYS A 4 6.75 -1.85 3.39
C LYS A 4 5.93 -2.00 2.13
N ILE A 5 6.31 -1.30 1.07
CA ILE A 5 5.73 -1.49 -0.26
C ILE A 5 6.35 -2.72 -0.92
N THR A 6 5.49 -3.62 -1.40
CA THR A 6 5.88 -4.88 -2.05
C THR A 6 5.47 -4.93 -3.52
N LYS A 7 4.53 -4.08 -3.94
CA LYS A 7 4.11 -3.94 -5.32
C LYS A 7 3.79 -2.49 -5.64
N ASP A 8 4.28 -2.05 -6.80
CA ASP A 8 4.01 -0.75 -7.39
C ASP A 8 3.41 -0.99 -8.79
N ASN A 9 2.16 -0.57 -8.98
CA ASN A 9 1.45 -0.67 -10.26
C ASN A 9 1.48 0.66 -11.04
N ILE A 10 2.09 1.72 -10.51
CA ILE A 10 2.24 3.01 -11.19
C ILE A 10 3.48 2.97 -12.08
N HIS A 11 4.65 2.68 -11.51
CA HIS A 11 5.93 2.76 -12.22
C HIS A 11 6.33 1.43 -12.87
N THR A 12 5.51 0.97 -13.81
CA THR A 12 5.68 -0.37 -14.42
C THR A 12 6.54 -0.37 -15.68
N SER A 13 6.69 0.79 -16.34
CA SER A 13 7.50 0.91 -17.54
C SER A 13 9.01 0.85 -17.21
N PRO A 14 9.88 0.36 -18.13
CA PRO A 14 11.31 0.25 -17.87
C PRO A 14 12.00 1.57 -17.48
N GLU A 15 11.57 2.68 -18.07
CA GLU A 15 12.09 4.03 -17.83
C GLU A 15 11.66 4.62 -16.47
N GLU A 16 10.52 4.17 -15.95
CA GLU A 16 9.98 4.61 -14.66
C GLU A 16 10.44 3.74 -13.50
N LYS A 17 11.01 2.56 -13.74
CA LYS A 17 11.47 1.65 -12.66
C LYS A 17 12.36 2.32 -11.61
N LYS A 18 13.11 3.37 -11.98
CA LYS A 18 13.94 4.16 -11.05
C LYS A 18 13.13 4.90 -9.97
N TRP A 19 11.85 5.15 -10.22
CA TRP A 19 10.89 5.78 -9.30
C TRP A 19 10.03 4.76 -8.56
N SER A 20 10.24 3.46 -8.81
CA SER A 20 9.44 2.41 -8.18
C SER A 20 9.59 2.47 -6.66
N LEU A 21 8.45 2.36 -5.98
CA LEU A 21 8.40 2.33 -4.52
C LEU A 21 8.58 0.92 -3.95
N VAL A 22 8.75 -0.11 -4.79
CA VAL A 22 8.97 -1.48 -4.30
C VAL A 22 10.20 -1.55 -3.40
N GLY A 23 10.01 -2.06 -2.19
CA GLY A 23 11.06 -2.15 -1.18
C GLY A 23 11.18 -0.92 -0.28
N LYS A 24 10.45 0.16 -0.55
CA LYS A 24 10.37 1.31 0.36
C LYS A 24 9.75 0.88 1.69
N GLU A 25 10.41 1.27 2.77
CA GLU A 25 10.01 1.01 4.16
C GLU A 25 9.86 2.34 4.90
N VAL A 26 8.83 2.44 5.74
CA VAL A 26 8.63 3.53 6.70
C VAL A 26 8.43 2.87 8.05
N ASP A 27 9.36 3.05 8.98
CA ASP A 27 9.35 2.52 10.36
C ASP A 27 8.96 1.03 10.52
N TYR A 28 9.17 0.23 9.47
CA TYR A 28 8.66 -1.14 9.35
C TYR A 28 9.42 -2.13 10.23
N ASN A 29 8.69 -2.87 11.06
CA ASN A 29 9.21 -3.88 11.98
C ASN A 29 8.70 -5.30 11.66
N GLN A 30 8.78 -5.70 10.38
CA GLN A 30 8.48 -7.06 9.92
C GLN A 30 7.02 -7.52 10.09
N GLY A 31 6.07 -6.58 10.15
CA GLY A 31 4.64 -6.85 10.12
C GLY A 31 4.14 -7.64 8.92
N MET A 32 3.07 -8.42 9.10
CA MET A 32 2.53 -9.29 8.04
C MET A 32 1.13 -8.88 7.57
N HIS A 33 0.63 -7.73 7.99
CA HIS A 33 -0.70 -7.27 7.63
C HIS A 33 -0.68 -6.74 6.20
N ARG A 34 -1.31 -7.47 5.27
CA ARG A 34 -1.29 -7.09 3.85
C ARG A 34 -2.27 -5.94 3.61
N PHE A 35 -1.78 -4.88 2.99
CA PHE A 35 -2.60 -3.75 2.58
C PHE A 35 -2.49 -3.49 1.08
N ARG A 36 -3.44 -2.71 0.57
CA ARG A 36 -3.38 -2.07 -0.73
C ARG A 36 -4.01 -0.69 -0.66
N VAL A 37 -3.45 0.26 -1.40
CA VAL A 37 -4.01 1.60 -1.57
C VAL A 37 -4.54 1.77 -2.99
N LEU A 38 -5.69 2.41 -3.11
CA LEU A 38 -6.45 2.55 -4.34
C LEU A 38 -6.84 4.00 -4.60
N ASP A 39 -7.11 4.32 -5.85
CA ASP A 39 -7.83 5.55 -6.25
C ASP A 39 -9.35 5.39 -6.07
N ASP A 40 -10.08 6.46 -6.41
CA ASP A 40 -11.55 6.51 -6.37
C ASP A 40 -12.22 5.52 -7.34
N ASP A 41 -11.57 5.27 -8.48
CA ASP A 41 -11.95 4.27 -9.49
C ASP A 41 -11.63 2.81 -9.09
N LYS A 42 -11.08 2.58 -7.88
CA LYS A 42 -10.70 1.26 -7.34
C LYS A 42 -9.53 0.58 -8.05
N ASN A 43 -8.70 1.34 -8.76
CA ASN A 43 -7.43 0.86 -9.27
C ASN A 43 -6.43 0.75 -8.12
N VAL A 44 -5.75 -0.39 -8.00
CA VAL A 44 -4.73 -0.59 -6.97
C VAL A 44 -3.43 0.06 -7.42
N TYR A 45 -2.95 1.07 -6.69
CA TYR A 45 -1.69 1.75 -7.02
C TYR A 45 -0.51 1.06 -6.36
N PHE A 46 -0.61 0.83 -5.06
CA PHE A 46 0.45 0.17 -4.29
C PHE A 46 -0.12 -0.95 -3.41
N SER A 47 0.71 -1.93 -3.12
CA SER A 47 0.41 -2.98 -2.15
C SER A 47 1.61 -3.28 -1.30
N GLY A 48 1.38 -3.67 -0.05
CA GLY A 48 2.45 -3.81 0.92
C GLY A 48 2.07 -4.66 2.11
N VAL A 49 2.98 -4.66 3.08
CA VAL A 49 2.80 -5.26 4.40
C VAL A 49 3.01 -4.21 5.46
N SER A 50 2.24 -4.27 6.54
CA SER A 50 2.33 -3.35 7.66
C SER A 50 2.36 -4.08 8.99
N ASP A 51 2.86 -3.38 10.00
CA ASP A 51 2.93 -3.81 11.39
C ASP A 51 1.54 -3.84 12.05
N ASP A 52 0.56 -3.10 11.54
CA ASP A 52 -0.80 -3.06 12.07
C ASP A 52 -1.83 -2.85 10.93
N ASP A 53 -3.01 -3.48 11.06
CA ASP A 53 -4.10 -3.52 10.08
C ASP A 53 -5.22 -2.51 10.32
N SER A 54 -4.97 -1.49 11.13
CA SER A 54 -5.94 -0.46 11.48
C SER A 54 -5.49 0.98 11.21
N ASP A 55 -4.29 1.19 10.66
CA ASP A 55 -3.77 2.54 10.41
C ASP A 55 -3.66 2.90 8.92
N PHE A 56 -3.78 4.20 8.67
CA PHE A 56 -3.92 4.86 7.39
C PHE A 56 -2.61 5.45 6.89
N SER A 57 -1.49 5.30 7.61
CA SER A 57 -0.16 5.82 7.23
C SER A 57 0.22 5.59 5.76
N PRO A 58 0.01 4.40 5.14
CA PRO A 58 0.31 4.25 3.72
C PRO A 58 -0.59 5.13 2.83
N LEU A 59 -1.86 5.31 3.17
CA LEU A 59 -2.74 6.21 2.43
C LEU A 59 -2.31 7.66 2.62
N ASP A 60 -2.02 8.07 3.86
CA ASP A 60 -1.63 9.44 4.18
C ASP A 60 -0.37 9.89 3.43
N ASP A 61 0.60 8.99 3.28
CA ASP A 61 1.84 9.24 2.57
C ASP A 61 1.66 9.37 1.05
N TYR A 62 0.70 8.64 0.47
CA TYR A 62 0.55 8.53 -1.00
C TYR A 62 -0.66 9.29 -1.57
N GLN A 63 -1.64 9.70 -0.76
CA GLN A 63 -2.82 10.43 -1.22
C GLN A 63 -2.44 11.74 -1.92
N TYR A 64 -1.49 12.49 -1.37
CA TYR A 64 -1.09 13.79 -1.93
C TYR A 64 -0.23 13.65 -3.19
N ALA A 65 0.54 12.57 -3.30
CA ALA A 65 1.47 12.36 -4.40
C ALA A 65 0.82 11.67 -5.61
N TYR A 66 -0.13 10.76 -5.36
CA TYR A 66 -0.71 9.89 -6.38
C TYR A 66 -2.23 10.01 -6.49
N GLY A 67 -2.91 10.67 -5.56
CA GLY A 67 -4.38 10.76 -5.58
C GLY A 67 -5.08 9.49 -5.08
N CYS A 68 -4.39 8.65 -4.31
CA CYS A 68 -5.03 7.54 -3.62
C CYS A 68 -6.12 8.05 -2.67
N THR A 69 -7.26 7.38 -2.60
CA THR A 69 -8.41 7.78 -1.77
C THR A 69 -8.84 6.70 -0.78
N GLU A 70 -8.32 5.48 -0.92
CA GLU A 70 -8.74 4.34 -0.12
C GLU A 70 -7.57 3.44 0.27
N ILE A 71 -7.61 2.90 1.49
CA ILE A 71 -6.78 1.80 1.94
C ILE A 71 -7.63 0.60 2.31
N GLN A 72 -7.15 -0.58 1.97
CA GLN A 72 -7.79 -1.83 2.34
C GLN A 72 -6.78 -2.80 2.92
N TYR A 73 -7.18 -3.49 3.98
CA TYR A 73 -6.41 -4.56 4.60
C TYR A 73 -7.01 -5.93 4.32
N LYS A 74 -6.15 -6.93 4.16
CA LYS A 74 -6.59 -8.30 3.93
C LYS A 74 -6.97 -8.95 5.25
N ASP A 75 -8.25 -9.23 5.42
CA ASP A 75 -8.76 -9.99 6.55
C ASP A 75 -8.23 -11.43 6.51
N LYS A 76 -7.58 -11.86 7.60
CA LYS A 76 -6.90 -13.16 7.69
C LYS A 76 -7.87 -14.35 7.69
N LYS A 77 -9.12 -14.17 8.14
CA LYS A 77 -10.11 -15.25 8.26
C LYS A 77 -10.80 -15.55 6.94
N THR A 78 -11.16 -14.50 6.22
CA THR A 78 -11.96 -14.55 4.99
C THR A 78 -11.10 -14.45 3.74
N ASN A 79 -9.84 -14.03 3.88
CA ASN A 79 -8.94 -13.69 2.77
C ASN A 79 -9.44 -12.57 1.86
N LYS A 80 -10.46 -11.81 2.28
CA LYS A 80 -11.00 -10.66 1.54
C LYS A 80 -10.31 -9.37 1.97
N TYR A 81 -10.25 -8.42 1.05
CA TYR A 81 -9.85 -7.06 1.41
C TYR A 81 -11.05 -6.32 1.98
N VAL A 82 -10.82 -5.62 3.09
CA VAL A 82 -11.80 -4.80 3.79
C VAL A 82 -11.24 -3.40 3.87
N THR A 83 -12.06 -2.43 3.49
CA THR A 83 -11.76 -1.00 3.63
C THR A 83 -11.77 -0.65 5.10
N LEU A 84 -10.77 0.12 5.54
CA LEU A 84 -10.76 0.75 6.86
C LEU A 84 -11.56 2.05 6.84
#